data_AF-A0A327VSR8-F1
#
_entry.id   AF-A0A327VSR8-F1
#
_cell.length_a   1.000
_cell.length_b   1.000
_cell.length_c   1.000
_cell.angle_alpha   90.00
_cell.angle_beta   90.00
_cell.angle_gamma   90.00
#
_symmetry.space_group_name_H-M   'P 1'
#
loop_
_entity.id
_entity.type
_entity.pdbx_description
1 polymer ?
#
loop_
_entity_poly.entity_id
_entity_poly.type
_entity_poly.pdbx_seq_one_letter_code
_entity_poly.pdbx_strand_id
1 'polypeptide(L)'
;MSPQRPLTLVVDGRTLISRAGIAERSGASMPTAKNWFAKRLEQPEEFRHPDKAATVDRTDYYDLEQFDRFHAWLKQSKQDRVKTARPELHQGDPDDVLSINEAAHALNYASASAIRKYLKDNPGYFPEPCGTVEGPSGRPIPAFRRGDLQDFDRRRTGDNTGVSGRISGGPGGVPAGTVTPEVAQRIATATEHLQSTGGYRHGVAAELAQLHGGSEAAWQRAVRQARQGTTALSPEELASARDRRVATALARLQESGYHRGLASELATEHDEPARTWQTAVTTARQQLAPQ
;
A
#
# COMPACT_ATOMS: atom_id res chain seq x y z
N MET A 1 30.06 -18.59 22.85
CA MET A 1 28.75 -18.66 22.17
C MET A 1 27.81 -19.45 23.06
N SER A 2 26.78 -18.84 23.65
CA SER A 2 25.76 -19.62 24.36
C SER A 2 25.00 -20.48 23.35
N PRO A 3 24.73 -21.76 23.64
CA PRO A 3 23.93 -22.59 22.73
C PRO A 3 22.56 -21.94 22.53
N GLN A 4 22.14 -21.77 21.28
CA GLN A 4 20.77 -21.38 20.98
C GLN A 4 19.85 -22.47 21.53
N ARG A 5 18.93 -22.08 22.41
CA ARG A 5 17.98 -23.02 23.00
C ARG A 5 16.97 -23.44 21.93
N PRO A 6 16.59 -24.72 21.88
CA PRO A 6 15.71 -25.19 20.83
C PRO A 6 14.33 -24.51 20.95
N LEU A 7 13.78 -24.11 19.80
CA LEU A 7 12.45 -23.50 19.76
C LEU A 7 11.36 -24.54 20.06
N THR A 8 11.61 -25.78 19.67
CA THR A 8 10.73 -26.93 19.85
C THR A 8 11.52 -28.13 20.38
N LEU A 9 10.86 -28.99 21.13
CA LEU A 9 11.43 -30.25 21.60
C LEU A 9 10.37 -31.34 21.65
N VAL A 10 10.77 -32.60 21.58
CA VAL A 10 9.87 -33.74 21.70
C VAL A 10 10.09 -34.40 23.05
N VAL A 11 9.04 -34.48 23.87
CA VAL A 11 9.04 -35.16 25.18
C VAL A 11 7.83 -36.08 25.21
N ASP A 12 8.07 -37.36 25.48
CA ASP A 12 7.03 -38.40 25.57
C ASP A 12 6.10 -38.44 24.34
N GLY A 13 6.68 -38.24 23.14
CA GLY A 13 5.95 -38.20 21.87
C GLY A 13 5.15 -36.91 21.62
N ARG A 14 5.16 -35.95 22.55
CA ARG A 14 4.52 -34.63 22.39
C ARG A 14 5.53 -33.59 21.94
N THR A 15 5.13 -32.75 20.99
CA THR A 15 5.93 -31.60 20.60
C THR A 15 5.64 -30.43 21.54
N LEU A 16 6.67 -29.96 22.22
CA LEU A 16 6.61 -28.78 23.07
C LEU A 16 7.30 -27.60 22.38
N ILE A 17 6.85 -26.38 22.66
CA ILE A 17 7.34 -25.14 22.08
C ILE A 17 7.74 -24.16 23.18
N SER A 18 8.89 -23.51 23.01
CA SER A 18 9.32 -22.45 23.93
C SER A 18 8.54 -21.16 23.68
N ARG A 19 8.63 -20.20 24.60
CA ARG A 19 8.03 -18.87 24.38
C ARG A 19 8.63 -18.15 23.15
N ALA A 20 9.91 -18.37 22.86
CA ALA A 20 10.55 -17.84 21.65
C ALA A 20 9.95 -18.49 20.38
N GLY A 21 9.75 -19.81 20.40
CA GLY A 21 9.05 -20.52 19.31
C GLY A 21 7.62 -20.04 19.13
N ILE A 22 6.89 -19.78 20.22
CA ILE A 22 5.54 -19.18 20.17
C ILE A 22 5.55 -17.82 19.47
N ALA A 23 6.50 -16.95 19.82
CA ALA A 23 6.62 -15.62 19.21
C ALA A 23 6.89 -15.72 17.70
N GLU A 24 7.81 -16.59 17.29
CA GLU A 24 8.12 -16.85 15.88
C GLU A 24 6.92 -17.44 15.13
N ARG A 25 6.30 -18.49 15.67
CA ARG A 25 5.17 -19.19 15.06
C ARG A 25 3.92 -18.32 14.91
N SER A 26 3.67 -17.45 15.88
CA SER A 26 2.49 -16.57 15.86
C SER A 26 2.74 -15.23 15.16
N GLY A 27 4.00 -14.86 14.93
CA GLY A 27 4.39 -13.52 14.49
C GLY A 27 4.21 -12.45 15.57
N ALA A 28 3.92 -12.83 16.81
CA ALA A 28 3.73 -11.90 17.92
C ALA A 28 5.06 -11.50 18.57
N SER A 29 5.09 -10.32 19.19
CA SER A 29 6.24 -9.90 20.00
C SER A 29 6.40 -10.79 21.24
N MET A 30 7.62 -10.92 21.76
CA MET A 30 7.88 -11.64 23.03
C MET A 30 7.03 -11.14 24.21
N PRO A 31 6.85 -9.81 24.41
CA PRO A 31 5.91 -9.29 25.41
C PRO A 31 4.46 -9.77 25.20
N THR A 32 4.00 -9.82 23.94
CA THR A 32 2.65 -10.30 23.61
C THR A 32 2.49 -11.78 23.99
N ALA A 33 3.45 -12.63 23.60
CA ALA A 33 3.47 -14.04 23.96
C ALA A 33 3.52 -14.26 25.48
N LYS A 34 4.28 -13.43 26.21
CA LYS A 34 4.29 -13.44 27.69
C LYS A 34 2.93 -13.06 28.27
N ASN A 35 2.28 -12.04 27.70
CA ASN A 35 0.98 -11.56 28.16
C ASN A 35 -0.14 -12.59 27.94
N TRP A 36 -0.11 -13.33 26.82
CA TRP A 36 -1.06 -14.43 26.58
C TRP A 36 -1.04 -15.49 27.68
N PHE A 37 0.16 -15.88 28.14
CA PHE A 37 0.29 -16.80 29.27
C PHE A 37 -0.17 -16.16 30.60
N ALA A 38 0.21 -14.91 30.86
CA ALA A 38 -0.17 -14.20 32.09
C ALA A 38 -1.70 -14.09 32.25
N LYS A 39 -2.41 -13.89 31.14
CA LYS A 39 -3.88 -13.78 31.09
C LYS A 39 -4.60 -15.08 30.81
N ARG A 40 -3.92 -16.23 30.91
CA ARG A 40 -4.52 -17.52 30.52
C ARG A 40 -5.83 -17.82 31.26
N LEU A 41 -5.93 -17.45 32.53
CA LEU A 41 -7.13 -17.72 33.34
C LEU A 41 -8.33 -16.84 32.94
N GLU A 42 -8.12 -15.74 32.22
CA GLU A 42 -9.19 -14.92 31.65
C GLU A 42 -9.73 -15.51 30.32
N GLN A 43 -9.03 -16.52 29.76
CA GLN A 43 -9.41 -17.16 28.49
C GLN A 43 -10.36 -18.34 28.75
N PRO A 44 -11.25 -18.65 27.78
CA PRO A 44 -12.09 -19.83 27.83
C PRO A 44 -11.25 -21.08 28.06
N GLU A 45 -11.71 -21.96 28.95
CA GLU A 45 -10.94 -23.13 29.38
C GLU A 45 -10.51 -24.03 28.21
N GLU A 46 -11.42 -24.28 27.26
CA GLU A 46 -11.18 -25.11 26.08
C GLU A 46 -10.10 -24.56 25.13
N PHE A 47 -9.94 -23.24 25.10
CA PHE A 47 -9.02 -22.54 24.20
C PHE A 47 -7.92 -21.80 24.94
N ARG A 48 -7.68 -22.14 26.20
CA ARG A 48 -6.71 -21.44 27.04
C ARG A 48 -5.28 -21.66 26.53
N HIS A 49 -4.44 -20.63 26.64
CA HIS A 49 -3.01 -20.79 26.43
C HIS A 49 -2.48 -21.92 27.33
N PRO A 50 -1.73 -22.90 26.78
CA PRO A 50 -1.29 -24.07 27.53
C PRO A 50 -0.54 -23.72 28.81
N ASP A 51 -0.69 -24.58 29.81
CA ASP A 51 0.17 -24.60 30.99
C ASP A 51 1.61 -25.00 30.61
N LYS A 52 2.54 -24.78 31.54
CA LYS A 52 3.94 -25.18 31.37
C LYS A 52 4.02 -26.71 31.40
N ALA A 53 4.43 -27.31 30.29
CA ALA A 53 4.55 -28.75 30.16
C ALA A 53 5.92 -29.27 30.62
N ALA A 54 6.99 -28.50 30.40
CA ALA A 54 8.33 -28.85 30.85
C ALA A 54 9.20 -27.60 31.06
N THR A 55 10.25 -27.74 31.87
CA THR A 55 11.32 -26.74 31.98
C THR A 55 12.65 -27.40 31.70
N VAL A 56 13.33 -26.99 30.62
CA VAL A 56 14.66 -27.50 30.23
C VAL A 56 15.62 -26.31 30.16
N ASP A 57 16.75 -26.40 30.84
CA ASP A 57 17.76 -25.33 30.90
C ASP A 57 17.17 -23.95 31.20
N ARG A 58 16.32 -23.89 32.24
CA ARG A 58 15.61 -22.68 32.69
C ARG A 58 14.68 -22.07 31.63
N THR A 59 14.26 -22.86 30.65
CA THR A 59 13.32 -22.45 29.61
C THR A 59 12.03 -23.22 29.78
N ASP A 60 10.92 -22.49 29.94
CA ASP A 60 9.60 -23.08 29.96
C ASP A 60 9.18 -23.47 28.54
N TYR A 61 8.64 -24.68 28.40
CA TYR A 61 8.03 -25.19 27.20
C TYR A 61 6.55 -25.50 27.43
N TYR A 62 5.78 -25.34 26.37
CA TYR A 62 4.33 -25.45 26.35
C TYR A 62 3.92 -26.47 25.30
N ASP A 63 2.79 -27.13 25.48
CA ASP A 63 2.28 -28.05 24.47
C ASP A 63 1.94 -27.31 23.16
N LEU A 64 2.54 -27.74 22.04
CA LEU A 64 2.41 -27.06 20.75
C LEU A 64 1.00 -27.15 20.19
N GLU A 65 0.36 -28.32 20.28
CA GLU A 65 -0.97 -28.54 19.73
C GLU A 65 -2.01 -27.72 20.49
N GLN A 66 -1.92 -27.68 21.81
CA GLN A 66 -2.76 -26.81 22.64
C GLN A 66 -2.52 -25.33 22.33
N PHE A 67 -1.28 -24.91 22.13
CA PHE A 67 -0.98 -23.54 21.71
C PHE A 67 -1.62 -23.21 20.36
N ASP A 68 -1.55 -24.11 19.37
CA ASP A 68 -2.14 -23.89 18.05
C ASP A 68 -3.66 -23.74 18.14
N ARG A 69 -4.33 -24.54 18.98
CA ARG A 69 -5.77 -24.39 19.25
C ARG A 69 -6.11 -23.05 19.89
N PHE A 70 -5.38 -22.64 20.93
CA PHE A 70 -5.51 -21.31 21.54
C PHE A 70 -5.32 -20.20 20.50
N HIS A 71 -4.30 -20.31 19.66
CA HIS A 71 -3.96 -19.27 18.68
C HIS A 71 -4.99 -19.19 17.54
N ALA A 72 -5.51 -20.33 17.08
CA ALA A 72 -6.61 -20.39 16.12
C ALA A 72 -7.88 -19.74 16.69
N TRP A 73 -8.27 -20.10 17.92
CA TRP A 73 -9.38 -19.47 18.62
C TRP A 73 -9.16 -17.97 18.81
N LEU A 74 -7.96 -17.54 19.21
CA LEU A 74 -7.65 -16.11 19.40
C LEU A 74 -7.81 -15.33 18.08
N LYS A 75 -7.37 -15.91 16.95
CA LYS A 75 -7.58 -15.33 15.62
C LYS A 75 -9.06 -15.25 15.25
N GLN A 76 -9.80 -16.33 15.46
CA GLN A 76 -11.23 -16.39 15.16
C GLN A 76 -12.02 -15.40 16.04
N SER A 77 -11.77 -15.37 17.34
CA SER A 77 -12.43 -14.45 18.28
C SER A 77 -12.18 -12.98 17.94
N LYS A 78 -11.00 -12.65 17.39
CA LYS A 78 -10.73 -11.31 16.86
C LYS A 78 -11.55 -11.02 15.60
N GLN A 79 -11.65 -11.98 14.67
CA GLN A 79 -12.48 -11.86 13.47
C GLN A 79 -13.96 -11.74 13.82
N ASP A 80 -14.48 -12.51 14.77
CA ASP A 80 -15.88 -12.47 15.21
C ASP A 80 -16.26 -11.11 15.81
N ARG A 81 -15.28 -10.36 16.34
CA ARG A 81 -15.46 -8.99 16.84
C ARG A 81 -15.54 -7.95 15.73
N VAL A 82 -15.20 -8.31 14.50
CA VAL A 82 -15.44 -7.45 13.33
C VAL A 82 -16.93 -7.42 13.09
N LYS A 83 -17.55 -6.29 13.39
CA LYS A 83 -18.95 -6.07 13.04
C LYS A 83 -19.08 -6.14 11.52
N THR A 84 -19.92 -7.03 11.02
CA THR A 84 -20.27 -7.09 9.60
C THR A 84 -20.66 -5.69 9.11
N ALA A 85 -20.02 -5.24 8.03
CA ALA A 85 -20.42 -4.01 7.38
C ALA A 85 -21.85 -4.16 6.87
N ARG A 86 -22.54 -3.03 6.75
CA ARG A 86 -23.88 -3.06 6.22
C ARG A 86 -23.84 -3.36 4.71
N PRO A 87 -24.85 -4.05 4.16
CA PRO A 87 -24.86 -4.43 2.75
C PRO A 87 -24.71 -3.24 1.78
N GLU A 88 -25.19 -2.05 2.17
CA GLU A 88 -25.13 -0.85 1.34
C GLU A 88 -23.69 -0.40 1.07
N LEU A 89 -22.71 -0.82 1.88
CA LEU A 89 -21.31 -0.59 1.59
C LEU A 89 -20.88 -1.26 0.28
N HIS A 90 -21.35 -2.49 0.03
CA HIS A 90 -20.94 -3.33 -1.09
C HIS A 90 -21.87 -3.24 -2.31
N GLN A 91 -23.02 -2.55 -2.19
CA GLN A 91 -23.99 -2.38 -3.28
C GLN A 91 -23.81 -1.09 -4.08
N GLY A 92 -23.08 -0.10 -3.55
CA GLY A 92 -22.86 1.19 -4.22
C GLY A 92 -21.62 1.22 -5.11
N ASP A 93 -21.48 2.30 -5.89
CA ASP A 93 -20.34 2.49 -6.79
C ASP A 93 -19.05 2.67 -5.98
N PRO A 94 -17.98 1.89 -6.23
CA PRO A 94 -16.68 2.04 -5.57
C PRO A 94 -16.09 3.46 -5.65
N ASP A 95 -16.43 4.25 -6.68
CA ASP A 95 -15.99 5.63 -6.84
C ASP A 95 -16.85 6.64 -6.03
N ASP A 96 -17.95 6.21 -5.39
CA ASP A 96 -18.75 7.06 -4.51
C ASP A 96 -17.90 7.66 -3.39
N VAL A 97 -18.09 8.95 -3.13
CA VAL A 97 -17.44 9.66 -2.03
C VAL A 97 -18.37 9.68 -0.82
N LEU A 98 -17.96 9.03 0.26
CA LEU A 98 -18.70 8.97 1.52
C LEU A 98 -18.04 9.85 2.57
N SER A 99 -18.84 10.65 3.27
CA SER A 99 -18.39 11.36 4.46
C SER A 99 -17.95 10.39 5.56
N ILE A 100 -17.15 10.87 6.51
CA ILE A 100 -16.75 10.06 7.68
C ILE A 100 -17.95 9.52 8.49
N ASN A 101 -19.10 10.20 8.45
CA ASN A 101 -20.31 9.75 9.12
C ASN A 101 -20.97 8.58 8.37
N GLU A 102 -21.08 8.69 7.04
CA GLU A 102 -21.59 7.61 6.19
C GLU A 102 -20.65 6.39 6.21
N ALA A 103 -19.33 6.61 6.19
CA ALA A 103 -18.34 5.56 6.35
C ALA A 103 -18.50 4.83 7.69
N ALA A 104 -18.72 5.57 8.80
CA ALA A 104 -18.96 4.97 10.10
C ALA A 104 -20.24 4.14 10.12
N HIS A 105 -21.32 4.66 9.53
CA HIS A 105 -22.58 3.95 9.40
C HIS A 105 -22.45 2.67 8.57
N ALA A 106 -21.82 2.76 7.40
CA ALA A 106 -21.60 1.65 6.47
C ALA A 106 -20.73 0.53 7.08
N LEU A 107 -19.69 0.89 7.85
CA LEU A 107 -18.82 -0.07 8.55
C LEU A 107 -19.37 -0.53 9.91
N ASN A 108 -20.60 -0.13 10.24
CA ASN A 108 -21.32 -0.47 11.48
C ASN A 108 -20.60 -0.02 12.77
N TYR A 109 -19.85 1.09 12.68
CA TYR A 109 -19.28 1.76 13.85
C TYR A 109 -20.34 2.60 14.57
N ALA A 110 -20.17 2.76 15.88
CA ALA A 110 -21.10 3.56 16.70
C ALA A 110 -21.07 5.05 16.32
N SER A 111 -19.93 5.57 15.86
CA SER A 111 -19.78 6.94 15.40
C SER A 111 -18.49 7.15 14.61
N ALA A 112 -18.39 8.30 13.94
CA ALA A 112 -17.19 8.77 13.24
C ALA A 112 -15.95 8.91 14.16
N SER A 113 -16.12 8.96 15.48
CA SER A 113 -14.99 9.03 16.43
C SER A 113 -14.10 7.79 16.39
N ALA A 114 -14.65 6.61 16.06
CA ALA A 114 -13.84 5.41 15.87
C ALA A 114 -12.86 5.57 14.69
N ILE A 115 -13.34 6.12 13.57
CA ILE A 115 -12.52 6.36 12.38
C ILE A 115 -11.45 7.42 12.67
N ARG A 116 -11.81 8.54 13.33
CA ARG A 116 -10.83 9.56 13.75
C ARG A 116 -9.73 8.99 14.62
N LYS A 117 -10.07 8.06 15.53
CA LYS A 117 -9.09 7.37 16.37
C LYS A 117 -8.14 6.52 15.53
N TYR A 118 -8.63 5.77 14.53
CA TYR A 118 -7.74 5.02 13.65
C TYR A 118 -6.79 5.92 12.87
N LEU A 119 -7.29 7.00 12.28
CA LEU A 119 -6.46 7.94 11.53
C LEU A 119 -5.35 8.56 12.40
N LYS A 120 -5.65 8.84 13.68
CA LYS A 120 -4.70 9.44 14.63
C LYS A 120 -3.71 8.43 15.19
N ASP A 121 -4.22 7.35 15.78
CA ASP A 121 -3.42 6.43 16.60
C ASP A 121 -2.79 5.31 15.76
N ASN A 122 -3.26 5.12 14.52
CA ASN A 122 -2.90 4.00 13.66
C ASN A 122 -2.76 4.40 12.18
N PRO A 123 -1.80 5.30 11.85
CA PRO A 123 -1.59 5.72 10.48
C PRO A 123 -1.30 4.53 9.56
N GLY A 124 -1.97 4.49 8.40
CA GLY A 124 -1.87 3.39 7.43
C GLY A 124 -2.77 2.18 7.71
N TYR A 125 -3.44 2.11 8.87
CA TYR A 125 -4.42 1.05 9.13
C TYR A 125 -5.76 1.30 8.42
N PHE A 126 -6.37 2.46 8.67
CA PHE A 126 -7.62 2.89 8.01
C PHE A 126 -7.29 3.62 6.70
N PRO A 127 -8.14 3.55 5.66
CA PRO A 127 -7.94 4.30 4.43
C PRO A 127 -7.68 5.79 4.66
N GLU A 128 -6.78 6.38 3.88
CA GLU A 128 -6.58 7.82 3.91
C GLU A 128 -7.81 8.53 3.31
N PRO A 129 -8.23 9.69 3.86
CA PRO A 129 -9.29 10.47 3.26
C PRO A 129 -8.93 10.91 1.84
N CYS A 130 -9.84 10.74 0.88
CA CYS A 130 -9.67 11.22 -0.49
C CYS A 130 -9.99 12.72 -0.66
N GLY A 131 -10.36 13.39 0.43
CA GLY A 131 -10.70 14.81 0.47
C GLY A 131 -11.59 15.14 1.66
N THR A 132 -12.34 16.23 1.53
CA THR A 132 -13.34 16.66 2.51
C THR A 132 -14.67 16.94 1.84
N VAL A 133 -15.75 16.70 2.57
CA VAL A 133 -17.13 17.09 2.19
C VAL A 133 -17.71 18.00 3.27
N GLU A 134 -18.77 18.74 2.94
CA GLU A 134 -19.47 19.57 3.91
C GLU A 134 -20.17 18.68 4.95
N GLY A 135 -19.86 18.90 6.23
CA GLY A 135 -20.47 18.15 7.33
C GLY A 135 -21.81 18.74 7.78
N PRO A 136 -22.56 18.04 8.64
CA PRO A 136 -23.88 18.50 9.13
C PRO A 136 -23.85 19.85 9.87
N SER A 137 -22.68 20.27 10.37
CA SER A 137 -22.48 21.56 11.02
C SER A 137 -21.93 22.65 10.09
N GLY A 138 -21.89 22.41 8.78
CA GLY A 138 -21.25 23.27 7.77
C GLY A 138 -19.72 23.23 7.78
N ARG A 139 -19.11 22.48 8.71
CA ARG A 139 -17.65 22.32 8.77
C ARG A 139 -17.19 21.21 7.83
N PRO A 140 -16.06 21.37 7.12
CA PRO A 140 -15.51 20.31 6.29
C PRO A 140 -15.14 19.11 7.16
N ILE A 141 -15.59 17.92 6.73
CA ILE A 141 -15.28 16.64 7.37
C ILE A 141 -14.58 15.71 6.38
N PRO A 142 -13.73 14.78 6.85
CA PRO A 142 -13.05 13.83 5.97
C PRO A 142 -14.03 13.02 5.13
N ALA A 143 -13.63 12.71 3.90
CA ALA A 143 -14.37 11.87 2.97
C ALA A 143 -13.50 10.73 2.44
N PHE A 144 -14.12 9.60 2.13
CA PHE A 144 -13.47 8.37 1.71
C PHE A 144 -14.16 7.82 0.48
N ARG A 145 -13.42 7.17 -0.41
CA ARG A 145 -14.05 6.43 -1.49
C ARG A 145 -14.67 5.17 -0.95
N ARG A 146 -15.85 4.80 -1.45
CA ARG A 146 -16.53 3.56 -1.08
C ARG A 146 -15.63 2.35 -1.33
N GLY A 147 -14.92 2.30 -2.45
CA GLY A 147 -13.98 1.23 -2.79
C GLY A 147 -12.90 1.02 -1.73
N ASP A 148 -12.31 2.11 -1.22
CA ASP A 148 -11.30 2.01 -0.17
C ASP A 148 -11.88 1.45 1.14
N LEU A 149 -13.15 1.77 1.43
CA LEU A 149 -13.86 1.24 2.59
C LEU A 149 -14.26 -0.23 2.41
N GLN A 150 -14.63 -0.66 1.19
CA GLN A 150 -14.86 -2.06 0.85
C GLN A 150 -13.58 -2.88 1.00
N ASP A 151 -12.44 -2.36 0.52
CA ASP A 151 -11.12 -2.98 0.68
C ASP A 151 -10.72 -3.10 2.14
N PHE A 152 -10.94 -2.03 2.91
CA PHE A 152 -10.74 -2.04 4.35
C PHE A 152 -11.62 -3.08 5.05
N ASP A 153 -12.91 -3.17 4.70
CA ASP A 153 -13.83 -4.15 5.27
C ASP A 153 -13.39 -5.59 4.99
N ARG A 154 -12.89 -5.88 3.78
CA ARG A 154 -12.39 -7.20 3.42
C ARG A 154 -11.14 -7.61 4.22
N ARG A 155 -10.29 -6.66 4.62
CA ARG A 155 -9.01 -6.95 5.28
C ARG A 155 -8.98 -6.69 6.79
N ARG A 156 -9.99 -6.04 7.38
CA ARG A 156 -9.97 -5.70 8.81
C ARG A 156 -10.13 -6.95 9.66
N THR A 157 -9.30 -7.08 10.70
CA THR A 157 -9.18 -8.30 11.51
C THR A 157 -9.68 -8.14 12.94
N GLY A 158 -10.33 -7.01 13.26
CA GLY A 158 -10.94 -6.76 14.58
C GLY A 158 -9.94 -6.38 15.67
N ASP A 159 -8.64 -6.32 15.34
CA ASP A 159 -7.63 -5.77 16.24
C ASP A 159 -7.69 -4.23 16.16
N ASN A 160 -8.30 -3.60 17.17
CA ASN A 160 -8.30 -2.13 17.31
C ASN A 160 -6.89 -1.55 17.55
N THR A 161 -5.86 -2.40 17.59
CA THR A 161 -4.46 -2.01 17.46
C THR A 161 -4.13 -1.97 15.98
N GLY A 162 -4.21 -0.79 15.37
CA GLY A 162 -3.72 -0.60 14.00
C GLY A 162 -2.19 -0.54 13.92
N VAL A 163 -1.59 -1.60 14.44
CA VAL A 163 -0.41 -2.20 13.84
C VAL A 163 -0.91 -3.49 13.20
N SER A 164 -1.59 -3.36 12.05
CA SER A 164 -1.51 -4.43 11.07
C SER A 164 -0.02 -4.66 10.85
N GLY A 165 0.44 -5.83 11.29
CA GLY A 165 1.85 -6.17 11.35
C GLY A 165 2.53 -5.76 10.05
N ARG A 166 3.62 -5.01 10.19
CA ARG A 166 4.73 -5.15 9.26
C ARG A 166 4.97 -6.65 9.16
N ILE A 167 4.67 -7.26 8.02
CA ILE A 167 5.06 -8.63 7.73
C ILE A 167 6.59 -8.60 7.68
N SER A 168 7.22 -8.81 8.83
CA SER A 168 8.63 -9.13 8.90
C SER A 168 8.73 -10.60 8.48
N GLY A 169 9.05 -10.85 7.20
CA GLY A 169 9.65 -12.11 6.76
C GLY A 169 8.83 -13.10 5.91
N GLY A 170 7.69 -12.73 5.31
CA GLY A 170 6.96 -13.62 4.40
C GLY A 170 7.23 -13.29 2.91
N PRO A 171 7.65 -14.24 2.06
CA PRO A 171 7.71 -14.02 0.62
C PRO A 171 6.27 -13.96 0.07
N GLY A 172 5.87 -12.81 -0.47
CA GLY A 172 4.58 -12.68 -1.18
C GLY A 172 3.54 -11.75 -0.56
N GLY A 173 3.94 -10.69 0.15
CA GLY A 173 3.04 -9.56 0.37
C GLY A 173 2.67 -8.94 -0.98
N VAL A 174 1.47 -9.21 -1.47
CA VAL A 174 0.95 -8.55 -2.68
C VAL A 174 0.80 -7.06 -2.35
N PRO A 175 1.45 -6.14 -3.10
CA PRO A 175 1.41 -4.72 -2.79
C PRO A 175 0.00 -4.18 -2.98
N ALA A 176 -0.34 -3.13 -2.23
CA ALA A 176 -1.52 -2.32 -2.46
C ALA A 176 -1.54 -1.87 -3.93
N GLY A 177 -2.57 -2.28 -4.70
CA GLY A 177 -2.68 -1.92 -6.11
C GLY A 177 -3.00 -3.06 -7.08
N THR A 178 -3.79 -4.07 -6.70
CA THR A 178 -4.38 -4.95 -7.72
C THR A 178 -5.36 -4.14 -8.55
N VAL A 179 -4.86 -3.65 -9.69
CA VAL A 179 -5.65 -3.02 -10.74
C VAL A 179 -6.76 -3.99 -11.11
N THR A 180 -8.02 -3.63 -10.85
CA THR A 180 -9.14 -4.46 -11.29
C THR A 180 -9.07 -4.60 -12.83
N PRO A 181 -9.56 -5.70 -13.43
CA PRO A 181 -9.54 -5.88 -14.88
C PRO A 181 -10.12 -4.68 -15.64
N GLU A 182 -11.11 -4.03 -15.03
CA GLU A 182 -11.78 -2.85 -15.55
C GLU A 182 -10.88 -1.59 -15.54
N VAL A 183 -10.08 -1.40 -14.49
CA VAL A 183 -9.09 -0.31 -14.44
C VAL A 183 -7.94 -0.59 -15.40
N ALA A 184 -7.50 -1.86 -15.52
CA ALA A 184 -6.47 -2.26 -16.47
C ALA A 184 -6.92 -1.97 -17.91
N GLN A 185 -8.18 -2.28 -18.22
CA GLN A 185 -8.78 -1.99 -19.52
C GLN A 185 -8.81 -0.49 -19.82
N ARG A 186 -9.16 0.36 -18.84
CA ARG A 186 -9.15 1.83 -19.02
C ARG A 186 -7.74 2.38 -19.23
N ILE A 187 -6.75 1.87 -18.49
CA ILE A 187 -5.34 2.27 -18.68
C ILE A 187 -4.87 1.88 -20.07
N ALA A 188 -5.16 0.65 -20.53
CA ALA A 188 -4.79 0.18 -21.86
C ALA A 188 -5.44 1.05 -22.96
N THR A 189 -6.74 1.32 -22.83
CA THR A 189 -7.50 2.18 -23.75
C THR A 189 -6.95 3.61 -23.78
N ALA A 190 -6.62 4.18 -22.61
CA ALA A 190 -6.01 5.50 -22.52
C ALA A 190 -4.59 5.52 -23.11
N THR A 191 -3.83 4.43 -22.98
CA THR A 191 -2.47 4.30 -23.55
C THR A 191 -2.52 4.28 -25.08
N GLU A 192 -3.38 3.45 -25.66
CA GLU A 192 -3.59 3.36 -27.11
C GLU A 192 -4.08 4.69 -27.70
N HIS A 193 -5.01 5.36 -27.01
CA HIS A 193 -5.49 6.67 -27.44
C HIS A 193 -4.37 7.72 -27.43
N LEU A 194 -3.55 7.78 -26.38
CA LEU A 194 -2.42 8.70 -26.32
C LEU A 194 -1.35 8.41 -27.39
N GLN A 195 -1.12 7.14 -27.74
CA GLN A 195 -0.17 6.75 -28.79
C GLN A 195 -0.66 7.15 -30.19
N SER A 196 -1.94 6.94 -30.47
CA SER A 196 -2.53 7.28 -31.78
C SER A 196 -2.68 8.79 -32.02
N THR A 197 -2.83 9.60 -30.96
CA THR A 197 -2.97 11.06 -31.07
C THR A 197 -1.66 11.84 -30.92
N GLY A 198 -0.51 11.16 -30.81
CA GLY A 198 0.79 11.81 -30.65
C GLY A 198 1.01 12.43 -29.27
N GLY A 199 0.40 11.88 -28.22
CA GLY A 199 0.61 12.26 -26.83
C GLY A 199 -0.60 12.93 -26.14
N TYR A 200 -0.34 13.54 -24.98
CA TYR A 200 -1.38 14.12 -24.13
C TYR A 200 -1.83 15.50 -24.62
N ARG A 201 -3.15 15.65 -24.85
CA ARG A 201 -3.82 16.96 -25.00
C ARG A 201 -4.78 17.22 -23.84
N HIS A 202 -5.08 18.49 -23.59
CA HIS A 202 -6.07 18.88 -22.60
C HIS A 202 -7.46 18.36 -23.02
N GLY A 203 -8.21 17.74 -22.11
CA GLY A 203 -9.58 17.25 -22.38
C GLY A 203 -9.70 15.78 -22.82
N VAL A 204 -8.58 15.06 -23.01
CA VAL A 204 -8.60 13.61 -23.40
C VAL A 204 -9.42 12.75 -22.45
N ALA A 205 -9.38 13.05 -21.16
CA ALA A 205 -10.15 12.29 -20.20
C ALA A 205 -11.67 12.47 -20.34
N ALA A 206 -12.13 13.68 -20.71
CA ALA A 206 -13.54 13.95 -20.97
C ALA A 206 -14.01 13.25 -22.25
N GLU A 207 -13.15 13.26 -23.28
CA GLU A 207 -13.39 12.57 -24.54
C GLU A 207 -13.48 11.05 -24.36
N LEU A 208 -12.52 10.44 -23.64
CA LEU A 208 -12.54 9.02 -23.33
C LEU A 208 -13.75 8.64 -22.47
N ALA A 209 -14.19 9.51 -21.56
CA ALA A 209 -15.42 9.32 -20.79
C ALA A 209 -16.67 9.31 -21.67
N GLN A 210 -16.74 10.19 -22.67
CA GLN A 210 -17.85 10.23 -23.62
C GLN A 210 -17.86 9.01 -24.56
N LEU A 211 -16.69 8.56 -25.01
CA LEU A 211 -16.56 7.46 -25.98
C LEU A 211 -16.75 6.07 -25.36
N HIS A 212 -16.21 5.86 -24.15
CA HIS A 212 -16.13 4.54 -23.54
C HIS A 212 -16.97 4.41 -22.26
N GLY A 213 -17.70 5.47 -21.88
CA GLY A 213 -18.48 5.51 -20.66
C GLY A 213 -17.62 5.60 -19.39
N GLY A 214 -18.29 5.83 -18.27
CA GLY A 214 -17.63 6.09 -16.98
C GLY A 214 -17.35 7.57 -16.73
N SER A 215 -16.81 7.88 -15.55
CA SER A 215 -16.59 9.27 -15.13
C SER A 215 -15.33 9.87 -15.75
N GLU A 216 -15.35 11.17 -16.05
CA GLU A 216 -14.16 11.91 -16.49
C GLU A 216 -12.99 11.74 -15.51
N ALA A 217 -13.25 11.68 -14.21
CA ALA A 217 -12.22 11.48 -13.18
C ALA A 217 -11.55 10.10 -13.27
N ALA A 218 -12.28 9.04 -13.63
CA ALA A 218 -11.70 7.70 -13.87
C ALA A 218 -10.77 7.72 -15.09
N TRP A 219 -11.18 8.42 -16.15
CA TRP A 219 -10.36 8.60 -17.35
C TRP A 219 -9.16 9.54 -17.11
N GLN A 220 -9.28 10.55 -16.24
CA GLN A 220 -8.14 11.39 -15.84
C GLN A 220 -7.08 10.55 -15.11
N ARG A 221 -7.48 9.61 -14.25
CA ARG A 221 -6.57 8.68 -13.58
C ARG A 221 -5.95 7.68 -14.55
N ALA A 222 -6.74 7.09 -15.45
CA ALA A 222 -6.26 6.18 -16.47
C ALA A 222 -5.26 6.87 -17.42
N VAL A 223 -5.54 8.09 -17.86
CA VAL A 223 -4.63 8.93 -18.68
C VAL A 223 -3.36 9.28 -17.89
N ARG A 224 -3.49 9.62 -16.60
CA ARG A 224 -2.31 9.88 -15.74
C ARG A 224 -1.43 8.65 -15.59
N GLN A 225 -2.03 7.48 -15.37
CA GLN A 225 -1.31 6.21 -15.26
C GLN A 225 -0.74 5.76 -16.61
N ALA A 226 -1.48 5.92 -17.71
CA ALA A 226 -0.98 5.66 -19.06
C ALA A 226 0.24 6.55 -19.38
N ARG A 227 0.22 7.82 -18.98
CA ARG A 227 1.37 8.73 -19.10
C ARG A 227 2.56 8.26 -18.25
N GLN A 228 2.31 7.79 -17.03
CA GLN A 228 3.35 7.29 -16.14
C GLN A 228 3.91 5.94 -16.61
N GLY A 229 3.08 5.06 -17.18
CA GLY A 229 3.46 3.77 -17.75
C GLY A 229 4.18 3.91 -19.10
N THR A 230 3.80 4.89 -19.92
CA THR A 230 4.55 5.29 -21.12
C THR A 230 5.90 5.93 -20.76
N THR A 231 6.05 6.41 -19.52
CA THR A 231 7.28 7.04 -18.99
C THR A 231 8.06 6.11 -18.04
N ALA A 232 7.69 4.84 -17.91
CA ALA A 232 8.41 3.90 -17.04
C ALA A 232 9.59 3.25 -17.76
N LEU A 233 10.56 4.08 -18.16
CA LEU A 233 11.93 3.62 -18.27
C LEU A 233 12.38 3.26 -16.84
N SER A 234 12.98 2.08 -16.65
CA SER A 234 13.62 1.69 -15.39
C SER A 234 14.61 2.77 -14.92
N PRO A 235 14.98 2.84 -13.62
CA PRO A 235 15.97 3.81 -13.14
C PRO A 235 17.28 3.81 -13.94
N GLU A 236 17.67 2.64 -14.45
CA GLU A 236 18.84 2.47 -15.32
C GLU A 236 18.61 3.04 -16.72
N GLU A 237 17.42 2.83 -17.30
CA GLU A 237 17.06 3.40 -18.60
C GLU A 237 16.84 4.92 -18.54
N LEU A 238 16.38 5.47 -17.41
CA LEU A 238 16.30 6.90 -17.16
C LEU A 238 17.69 7.53 -17.05
N ALA A 239 18.62 6.86 -16.36
CA ALA A 239 20.03 7.27 -16.31
C ALA A 239 20.66 7.22 -17.71
N SER A 240 20.45 6.12 -18.45
CA SER A 240 20.93 5.97 -19.83
C SER A 240 20.34 7.02 -20.78
N ALA A 241 19.06 7.35 -20.67
CA ALA A 241 18.43 8.39 -21.47
C ALA A 241 18.94 9.80 -21.10
N ARG A 242 19.24 10.06 -19.82
CA ARG A 242 19.89 11.31 -19.40
C ARG A 242 21.31 11.41 -19.97
N ASP A 243 22.09 10.35 -19.89
CA ASP A 243 23.48 10.32 -20.36
C ASP A 243 23.56 10.50 -21.88
N ARG A 244 22.66 9.87 -22.64
CA ARG A 244 22.55 10.07 -24.10
C ARG A 244 22.26 11.53 -24.47
N ARG A 245 21.38 12.21 -23.74
CA ARG A 245 21.07 13.64 -23.98
C ARG A 245 22.25 14.54 -23.66
N VAL A 246 22.98 14.26 -22.57
CA VAL A 246 24.20 15.01 -22.22
C VAL A 246 25.26 14.83 -23.30
N ALA A 247 25.49 13.61 -23.78
CA ALA A 247 26.44 13.33 -24.86
C ALA A 247 26.05 14.02 -26.17
N THR A 248 24.76 14.00 -26.53
CA THR A 248 24.25 14.68 -27.74
C THR A 248 24.40 16.20 -27.64
N ALA A 249 24.07 16.77 -26.47
CA ALA A 249 24.26 18.20 -26.22
C ALA A 249 25.76 18.58 -26.23
N LEU A 250 26.64 17.72 -25.72
CA LEU A 250 28.09 17.93 -25.73
C LEU A 250 28.63 17.96 -27.17
N ALA A 251 28.23 17.00 -28.00
CA ALA A 251 28.63 16.96 -29.41
C ALA A 251 28.17 18.22 -30.16
N ARG A 252 26.91 18.62 -29.99
CA ARG A 252 26.38 19.84 -30.64
C ARG A 252 27.07 21.12 -30.15
N LEU A 253 27.45 21.18 -28.87
CA LEU A 253 28.24 22.30 -28.32
C LEU A 253 29.67 22.33 -28.86
N GLN A 254 30.28 21.19 -29.16
CA GLN A 254 31.62 21.12 -29.76
C GLN A 254 31.61 21.48 -31.25
N GLU A 255 30.55 21.12 -31.98
CA GLU A 255 30.41 21.41 -33.41
C GLU A 255 30.08 22.89 -33.69
N SER A 256 29.11 23.45 -32.95
CA SER A 256 28.51 24.74 -33.29
C SER A 256 28.64 25.80 -32.18
N GLY A 257 29.23 25.44 -31.03
CA GLY A 257 29.27 26.30 -29.86
C GLY A 257 27.91 26.44 -29.16
N TYR A 258 27.87 27.25 -28.11
CA TYR A 258 26.62 27.58 -27.42
C TYR A 258 25.94 28.79 -28.05
N HIS A 259 24.66 28.65 -28.42
CA HIS A 259 23.78 29.75 -28.76
C HIS A 259 22.46 29.69 -28.01
N ARG A 260 21.80 30.85 -27.91
CA ARG A 260 20.49 31.00 -27.26
C ARG A 260 19.43 30.36 -28.16
N GLY A 261 18.91 29.20 -27.75
CA GLY A 261 17.93 28.44 -28.52
C GLY A 261 18.30 26.98 -28.71
N LEU A 262 19.57 26.61 -28.46
CA LEU A 262 20.09 25.25 -28.64
C LEU A 262 19.23 24.16 -27.96
N ALA A 263 18.76 24.40 -26.73
CA ALA A 263 17.90 23.44 -26.02
C ALA A 263 16.50 23.30 -26.66
N SER A 264 15.98 24.35 -27.29
CA SER A 264 14.72 24.31 -28.03
C SER A 264 14.87 23.61 -29.38
N GLU A 265 15.99 23.81 -30.06
CA GLU A 265 16.31 23.09 -31.30
C GLU A 265 16.44 21.59 -31.06
N LEU A 266 17.23 21.17 -30.06
CA LEU A 266 17.38 19.76 -29.69
C LEU A 266 16.04 19.14 -29.24
N ALA A 267 15.18 19.92 -28.58
CA ALA A 267 13.85 19.49 -28.21
C ALA A 267 12.94 19.23 -29.42
N THR A 268 12.99 20.10 -30.44
CA THR A 268 12.27 19.89 -31.70
C THR A 268 12.85 18.72 -32.50
N GLU A 269 14.18 18.59 -32.56
CA GLU A 269 14.86 17.52 -33.30
C GLU A 269 14.59 16.12 -32.72
N HIS A 270 14.45 16.03 -31.40
CA HIS A 270 14.27 14.75 -30.70
C HIS A 270 12.85 14.52 -30.18
N ASP A 271 11.88 15.36 -30.58
CA ASP A 271 10.47 15.30 -30.16
C ASP A 271 10.30 15.14 -28.63
N GLU A 272 11.05 15.95 -27.89
CA GLU A 272 11.10 15.88 -26.43
C GLU A 272 10.91 17.27 -25.79
N PRO A 273 10.47 17.36 -24.51
CA PRO A 273 10.27 18.65 -23.87
C PRO A 273 11.55 19.49 -23.78
N ALA A 274 11.46 20.78 -24.14
CA ALA A 274 12.57 21.75 -24.05
C ALA A 274 13.24 21.81 -22.68
N ARG A 275 12.49 21.59 -21.61
CA ARG A 275 13.01 21.57 -20.23
C ARG A 275 14.01 20.43 -19.99
N THR A 276 13.82 19.27 -20.61
CA THR A 276 14.73 18.12 -20.50
C THR A 276 16.09 18.43 -21.15
N TRP A 277 16.06 19.07 -22.31
CA TRP A 277 17.25 19.49 -23.04
C TRP A 277 17.97 20.68 -22.40
N GLN A 278 17.25 21.58 -21.71
CA GLN A 278 17.89 22.66 -20.93
C GLN A 278 18.82 22.11 -19.83
N THR A 279 18.38 21.07 -19.12
CA THR A 279 19.22 20.40 -18.11
C THR A 279 20.43 19.73 -18.75
N ALA A 280 20.24 19.01 -19.86
CA ALA A 280 21.33 18.35 -20.57
C ALA A 280 22.39 19.33 -21.10
N VAL A 281 21.97 20.42 -21.74
CA VAL A 281 22.87 21.49 -22.24
C VAL A 281 23.61 22.15 -21.09
N THR A 282 22.96 22.38 -19.94
CA THR A 282 23.61 22.97 -18.77
C THR A 282 24.69 22.04 -18.21
N THR A 283 24.40 20.74 -18.10
CA THR A 283 25.39 19.75 -17.66
C THR A 283 26.55 19.62 -18.66
N ALA A 284 26.28 19.56 -19.96
CA ALA A 284 27.32 19.49 -20.99
C ALA A 284 28.24 20.74 -20.98
N ARG A 285 27.66 21.94 -20.78
CA ARG A 285 28.45 23.17 -20.62
C ARG A 285 29.37 23.15 -19.40
N GLN A 286 28.92 22.58 -18.29
CA GLN A 286 29.75 22.41 -17.09
C GLN A 286 30.93 21.45 -17.34
N GLN A 287 30.76 20.46 -18.22
CA GLN A 287 31.83 19.53 -18.59
C GLN A 287 32.87 20.14 -19.55
N LEU A 288 32.49 21.14 -20.35
CA LEU A 288 33.40 21.85 -21.27
C LEU A 288 34.13 23.05 -20.63
N ALA A 289 33.76 23.45 -19.42
CA ALA A 289 34.46 24.52 -18.71
C ALA A 289 35.86 24.02 -18.27
N PRO A 290 36.94 24.79 -18.50
CA PRO A 290 38.26 24.43 -17.98
C PRO A 290 38.22 24.41 -16.44
N GLN A 291 38.77 23.36 -15.85
CA GLN A 291 38.96 23.23 -14.40
C GLN A 291 40.04 24.19 -13.89
#